data_AF-A0A835NQ09-F1
#
_entry.id   AF-A0A835NQ09-F1
#
_cell.length_a   1.000
_cell.length_b   1.000
_cell.length_c   1.000
_cell.angle_alpha   90.00
_cell.angle_beta   90.00
_cell.angle_gamma   90.00
#
_symmetry.space_group_name_H-M   'P 1'
#
loop_
_entity.id
_entity.type
_entity.pdbx_description
1 polymer ?
#
loop_
_entity_poly.entity_id
_entity_poly.type
_entity_poly.pdbx_seq_one_letter_code
_entity_poly.pdbx_strand_id
1 'polypeptide(L)'
;IRLHFPALVRGLTAQSAAKAQLGLGHSYSRAKVKFNVHRVDNMIIQSISLLDQLDKDINTFSMRVREWYGYHFPELIKIVPENAMYCRVAKFIGNRRELSEESLEGLEEIVMDSAKAQAILEASRSSMGMDISPLDLINIESFSRRVISLSDYRKGLQEYLRSKMSQVAPSLSALIGEVVGARLISHAGSLTNLAKYPASTVQILGAEKALFRALKTRGNTPKYGLIFHSTFIGRAAAKNKGRISRYLANKCTIASRIDCFSGMARVGTVTGWAQGGHFGGIQGRSAVMGTFFVNSISPRVNGDSSGLSRAWGVLWGGLGVQEVPTSVFGDKLREQVEERLAFYETGEPPRKNLEVMKEAVV
;
A
#
# COMPACT_ATOMS: atom_id res chain seq x y z
N ILE A 1 -1.44 -3.52 -52.40
CA ILE A 1 -0.27 -3.14 -51.57
C ILE A 1 -0.37 -3.71 -50.15
N ARG A 2 -1.34 -3.31 -49.29
CA ARG A 2 -1.44 -3.81 -47.89
C ARG A 2 -1.48 -5.34 -47.75
N LEU A 3 -2.25 -6.04 -48.59
CA LEU A 3 -2.41 -7.50 -48.51
C LEU A 3 -1.11 -8.28 -48.81
N HIS A 4 -0.35 -7.84 -49.83
CA HIS A 4 0.88 -8.50 -50.27
C HIS A 4 2.15 -7.83 -49.73
N PHE A 5 2.03 -6.89 -48.78
CA PHE A 5 3.14 -6.11 -48.24
C PHE A 5 4.31 -6.99 -47.72
N PRO A 6 4.07 -8.12 -47.02
CA PRO A 6 5.15 -9.02 -46.59
C PRO A 6 5.86 -9.75 -47.74
N ALA A 7 5.21 -9.92 -48.88
CA ALA A 7 5.81 -10.55 -50.07
C ALA A 7 6.57 -9.55 -50.95
N LEU A 8 6.24 -8.25 -50.84
CA LEU A 8 6.84 -7.17 -51.62
C LEU A 8 8.16 -6.67 -51.02
N VAL A 9 8.36 -6.81 -49.71
CA VAL A 9 9.56 -6.33 -49.00
C VAL A 9 10.46 -7.52 -48.65
N ARG A 10 11.64 -7.59 -49.27
CA ARG A 10 12.63 -8.65 -49.00
C ARG A 10 13.10 -8.56 -47.54
N GLY A 11 12.99 -9.66 -46.80
CA GLY A 11 13.38 -9.75 -45.39
C GLY A 11 12.28 -9.46 -44.37
N LEU A 12 11.11 -8.95 -44.80
CA LEU A 12 9.97 -8.71 -43.90
C LEU A 12 8.99 -9.88 -43.94
N THR A 13 9.22 -10.90 -43.10
CA THR A 13 8.25 -11.99 -42.95
C THR A 13 6.95 -11.50 -42.32
N ALA A 14 5.82 -12.13 -42.63
CA ALA A 14 4.52 -11.77 -42.05
C ALA A 14 4.52 -11.79 -40.51
N GLN A 15 5.26 -12.72 -39.90
CA GLN A 15 5.41 -12.82 -38.44
C GLN A 15 6.22 -11.65 -37.86
N SER A 16 7.31 -11.24 -38.51
CA SER A 16 8.11 -10.08 -38.09
C SER A 16 7.30 -8.78 -38.20
N ALA A 17 6.50 -8.64 -39.25
CA ALA A 17 5.61 -7.51 -39.45
C ALA A 17 4.54 -7.43 -38.35
N ALA A 18 3.92 -8.55 -37.97
CA ALA A 18 2.94 -8.59 -36.89
C ALA A 18 3.56 -8.21 -35.52
N LYS A 19 4.76 -8.71 -35.22
CA LYS A 19 5.48 -8.34 -33.98
C LYS A 19 5.85 -6.85 -33.96
N ALA A 20 6.30 -6.31 -35.09
CA ALA A 20 6.61 -4.89 -35.23
C ALA A 20 5.36 -4.01 -35.08
N GLN A 21 4.24 -4.42 -35.68
CA GLN A 21 2.95 -3.73 -35.54
C GLN A 21 2.47 -3.70 -34.08
N LEU A 22 2.61 -4.81 -33.35
CA LEU A 22 2.23 -4.89 -31.95
C LEU A 22 3.13 -3.98 -31.07
N GLY A 23 4.44 -4.00 -31.31
CA GLY A 23 5.38 -3.11 -30.63
C GLY A 23 5.10 -1.63 -30.91
N LEU A 24 4.85 -1.28 -32.17
CA LEU A 24 4.51 0.08 -32.58
C LEU A 24 3.16 0.53 -32.01
N GLY A 25 2.14 -0.34 -32.03
CA GLY A 25 0.83 -0.08 -31.45
C GLY A 25 0.90 0.17 -29.94
N HIS A 26 1.68 -0.63 -29.22
CA HIS A 26 1.92 -0.44 -27.78
C HIS A 26 2.66 0.88 -27.52
N SER A 27 3.72 1.17 -28.27
CA SER A 27 4.50 2.41 -28.12
C SER A 27 3.65 3.65 -28.40
N TYR A 28 2.92 3.64 -29.52
CA TYR A 28 2.00 4.71 -29.90
C TYR A 28 0.93 4.94 -28.83
N SER A 29 0.29 3.87 -28.35
CA SER A 29 -0.76 3.97 -27.34
C SER A 29 -0.22 4.49 -26.00
N ARG A 30 0.95 4.01 -25.56
CA ARG A 30 1.60 4.49 -24.33
C ARG A 30 2.00 5.96 -24.42
N ALA A 31 2.54 6.39 -25.56
CA ALA A 31 2.91 7.77 -25.81
C ALA A 31 1.68 8.70 -25.83
N LYS A 32 0.58 8.28 -26.49
CA LYS A 32 -0.65 9.07 -26.58
C LYS A 32 -1.41 9.15 -25.26
N VAL A 33 -1.52 8.05 -24.52
CA VAL A 33 -2.26 7.98 -23.24
C VAL A 33 -1.44 8.59 -22.08
N LYS A 34 -0.19 9.02 -22.32
CA LYS A 34 0.77 9.40 -21.27
C LYS A 34 0.76 8.36 -20.15
N PHE A 35 0.96 7.09 -20.51
CA PHE A 35 0.96 6.01 -19.53
C PHE A 35 2.07 6.26 -18.52
N ASN A 36 1.69 6.68 -17.32
CA ASN A 36 2.65 7.09 -16.31
C ASN A 36 3.31 5.83 -15.71
N VAL A 37 4.59 5.61 -16.03
CA VAL A 37 5.38 4.48 -15.52
C VAL A 37 5.55 4.56 -14.00
N HIS A 38 5.34 5.72 -13.39
CA HIS A 38 5.36 5.88 -11.93
C HIS A 38 4.06 5.39 -11.26
N ARG A 39 3.01 5.12 -12.02
CA ARG A 39 1.69 4.72 -11.51
C ARG A 39 1.47 3.21 -11.51
N VAL A 40 2.54 2.46 -11.29
CA VAL A 40 2.51 0.99 -11.32
C VAL A 40 2.08 0.47 -9.95
N ASP A 41 0.76 0.38 -9.79
CA ASP A 41 0.08 -0.25 -8.65
C ASP A 41 0.38 -1.74 -8.53
N ASN A 42 0.75 -2.42 -9.64
CA ASN A 42 1.16 -3.83 -9.61
C ASN A 42 2.34 -4.08 -8.65
N MET A 43 3.31 -3.17 -8.54
CA MET A 43 4.44 -3.34 -7.62
C MET A 43 3.99 -3.34 -6.15
N ILE A 44 2.98 -2.54 -5.81
CA ILE A 44 2.39 -2.51 -4.46
C ILE A 44 1.68 -3.83 -4.17
N ILE A 45 0.88 -4.33 -5.12
CA ILE A 45 0.13 -5.59 -5.00
C ILE A 45 1.08 -6.77 -4.79
N GLN A 46 2.14 -6.87 -5.59
CA GLN A 46 3.12 -7.96 -5.42
C GLN A 46 3.89 -7.82 -4.11
N SER A 47 4.28 -6.60 -3.72
CA SER A 47 5.05 -6.37 -2.50
C SER A 47 4.26 -6.74 -1.25
N ILE A 48 2.97 -6.39 -1.15
CA ILE A 48 2.15 -6.73 0.03
C ILE A 48 1.83 -8.23 0.09
N SER A 49 1.57 -8.87 -1.05
CA SER A 49 1.37 -10.32 -1.10
C SER A 49 2.64 -11.06 -0.66
N LEU A 50 3.82 -10.56 -1.07
CA LEU A 50 5.10 -11.11 -0.65
C LEU A 50 5.37 -10.86 0.84
N LEU A 51 5.02 -9.69 1.38
CA LEU A 51 5.14 -9.40 2.81
C LEU A 51 4.26 -10.33 3.65
N ASP A 52 2.98 -10.50 3.28
CA ASP A 52 2.05 -11.41 3.98
C ASP A 52 2.51 -12.88 3.89
N GLN A 53 3.23 -13.27 2.82
CA GLN A 53 3.81 -14.60 2.67
C GLN A 53 5.07 -14.77 3.53
N LEU A 54 5.99 -13.79 3.50
CA LEU A 54 7.19 -13.78 4.32
C LEU A 54 6.88 -13.87 5.81
N ASP A 55 5.83 -13.21 6.29
CA ASP A 55 5.45 -13.27 7.71
C ASP A 55 5.08 -14.70 8.15
N LYS A 56 4.39 -15.45 7.28
CA LYS A 56 4.06 -16.86 7.54
C LYS A 56 5.29 -17.75 7.45
N ASP A 57 6.11 -17.54 6.42
CA ASP A 57 7.31 -18.35 6.17
C ASP A 57 8.35 -18.14 7.28
N ILE A 58 8.59 -16.90 7.70
CA ILE A 58 9.47 -16.58 8.83
C ILE A 58 8.98 -17.29 10.10
N ASN A 59 7.67 -17.29 10.36
CA ASN A 59 7.12 -17.97 11.52
C ASN A 59 7.32 -19.49 11.44
N THR A 60 6.97 -20.11 10.31
CA THR A 60 7.14 -21.56 10.10
C THR A 60 8.62 -21.96 10.18
N PHE A 61 9.51 -21.21 9.53
CA PHE A 61 10.95 -21.49 9.57
C PHE A 61 11.53 -21.29 10.97
N SER A 62 11.11 -20.26 11.70
CA SER A 62 11.55 -20.03 13.07
C SER A 62 11.10 -21.16 14.00
N MET A 63 9.86 -21.63 13.87
CA MET A 63 9.39 -22.81 14.61
C MET A 63 10.22 -24.04 14.28
N ARG A 64 10.62 -24.20 13.02
CA ARG A 64 11.47 -25.31 12.61
C ARG A 64 12.90 -25.24 13.16
N VAL A 65 13.48 -24.04 13.24
CA VAL A 65 14.77 -23.82 13.94
C VAL A 65 14.64 -24.19 15.42
N ARG A 66 13.54 -23.80 16.08
CA ARG A 66 13.30 -24.10 17.51
C ARG A 66 13.18 -25.59 17.78
N GLU A 67 12.45 -26.32 16.94
CA GLU A 67 12.34 -27.78 17.06
C GLU A 67 13.70 -28.47 16.85
N TRP A 68 14.45 -28.05 15.82
CA TRP A 68 15.72 -28.69 15.46
C TRP A 68 16.82 -28.43 16.50
N TYR A 69 16.99 -27.17 16.91
CA TYR A 69 17.96 -26.79 17.93
C TYR A 69 17.52 -27.16 19.35
N GLY A 70 16.20 -27.27 19.60
CA GLY A 70 15.64 -27.70 20.88
C GLY A 70 16.05 -29.11 21.31
N TYR A 71 16.46 -29.98 20.38
CA TYR A 71 17.06 -31.28 20.70
C TYR A 71 18.41 -31.15 21.41
N HIS A 72 19.19 -30.14 21.02
CA HIS A 72 20.50 -29.83 21.62
C HIS A 72 20.37 -28.96 22.88
N PHE A 73 19.52 -27.93 22.83
CA PHE A 73 19.33 -27.00 23.95
C PHE A 73 17.83 -26.69 24.19
N PRO A 74 17.12 -27.55 24.92
CA PRO A 74 15.66 -27.44 25.09
C PRO A 74 15.22 -26.25 25.95
N GLU A 75 16.03 -25.85 26.92
CA GLU A 75 15.71 -24.78 27.88
C GLU A 75 15.65 -23.39 27.23
N LEU A 76 16.38 -23.20 26.12
CA LEU A 76 16.40 -21.94 25.38
C LEU A 76 15.03 -21.51 24.87
N ILE A 77 14.15 -22.46 24.56
CA ILE A 77 12.79 -22.18 24.07
C ILE A 77 11.98 -21.43 25.14
N LYS A 78 12.21 -21.72 26.42
CA LYS A 78 11.50 -21.09 27.54
C LYS A 78 12.08 -19.71 27.87
N ILE A 79 13.39 -19.54 27.73
CA ILE A 79 14.08 -18.28 28.07
C ILE A 79 13.84 -17.22 26.99
N VAL A 80 13.89 -17.60 25.70
CA VAL A 80 13.73 -16.66 24.57
C VAL A 80 12.42 -16.96 23.84
N PRO A 81 11.32 -16.27 24.17
CA PRO A 81 10.03 -16.49 23.50
C PRO A 81 10.00 -15.93 22.08
N GLU A 82 10.79 -14.90 21.76
CA GLU A 82 10.75 -14.27 20.45
C GLU A 82 11.55 -15.05 19.39
N ASN A 83 10.90 -15.32 18.25
CA ASN A 83 11.42 -16.15 17.17
C ASN A 83 12.68 -15.58 16.49
N ALA A 84 12.71 -14.26 16.26
CA ALA A 84 13.83 -13.60 15.58
C ALA A 84 15.08 -13.56 16.46
N MET A 85 14.92 -13.17 17.74
CA MET A 85 15.99 -13.29 18.73
C MET A 85 16.49 -14.73 18.89
N TYR A 86 15.59 -15.72 18.96
CA TYR A 86 15.99 -17.13 19.11
C TYR A 86 16.94 -17.59 17.99
N CYS A 87 16.64 -17.25 16.73
CA CYS A 87 17.50 -17.62 15.60
C CYS A 87 18.87 -16.92 15.66
N ARG A 88 18.95 -15.69 16.18
CA ARG A 88 20.22 -14.96 16.36
C ARG A 88 21.05 -15.57 17.48
N VAL A 89 20.41 -15.92 18.59
CA VAL A 89 21.06 -16.56 19.73
C VAL A 89 21.55 -17.97 19.36
N ALA A 90 20.75 -18.77 18.66
CA ALA A 90 21.16 -20.10 18.20
C ALA A 90 22.37 -20.03 17.25
N LYS A 91 22.42 -19.03 16.37
CA LYS A 91 23.57 -18.78 15.49
C LYS A 91 24.83 -18.41 16.29
N PHE A 92 24.70 -17.58 17.32
CA PHE A 92 25.83 -17.10 18.12
C PHE A 92 26.39 -18.17 19.06
N ILE A 93 25.50 -18.94 19.71
CA ILE A 93 25.90 -19.99 20.65
C ILE A 93 26.60 -21.14 19.93
N GLY A 94 26.02 -21.61 18.80
CA GLY A 94 26.52 -22.81 18.14
C GLY A 94 26.45 -24.02 19.06
N ASN A 95 27.59 -24.43 19.62
CA ASN A 95 27.69 -25.59 20.51
C ASN A 95 27.62 -25.15 21.98
N ARG A 96 26.76 -25.79 22.79
CA ARG A 96 26.61 -25.48 24.23
C ARG A 96 27.91 -25.56 25.04
N ARG A 97 28.86 -26.39 24.60
CA ARG A 97 30.13 -26.64 25.32
C ARG A 97 31.15 -25.51 25.17
N GLU A 98 31.01 -24.70 24.12
CA GLU A 98 31.93 -23.59 23.82
C GLU A 98 31.47 -22.28 24.48
N LEU A 99 30.42 -22.34 25.32
CA LEU A 99 29.81 -21.19 25.96
C LEU A 99 30.59 -20.82 27.24
N SER A 100 31.37 -19.73 27.17
CA SER A 100 32.13 -19.15 28.28
C SER A 100 31.56 -17.80 28.74
N GLU A 101 32.07 -17.27 29.84
CA GLU A 101 31.70 -15.93 30.36
C GLU A 101 32.13 -14.79 29.42
N GLU A 102 33.05 -15.04 28.48
CA GLU A 102 33.46 -14.06 27.45
C GLU A 102 32.37 -13.87 26.37
N SER A 103 31.59 -14.92 26.10
CA SER A 103 30.45 -14.86 25.16
C SER A 103 29.24 -14.12 25.74
N LEU A 104 29.30 -13.70 27.00
CA LEU A 104 28.20 -13.05 27.72
C LEU A 104 27.96 -11.63 27.17
N GLU A 105 29.02 -10.89 26.83
CA GLU A 105 28.91 -9.56 26.22
C GLU A 105 28.17 -9.61 24.88
N GLY A 106 28.48 -10.59 24.02
CA GLY A 106 27.80 -10.76 22.72
C GLY A 106 26.35 -11.22 22.86
N LEU A 107 26.02 -12.01 23.90
CA LEU A 107 24.63 -12.38 24.20
C LEU A 107 23.82 -11.20 24.75
N GLU A 108 24.43 -10.35 25.58
CA GLU A 108 23.80 -9.13 26.08
C GLU A 108 23.47 -8.16 24.95
N GLU A 109 24.35 -8.00 23.96
CA GLU A 109 24.09 -7.17 22.79
C GLU A 109 22.88 -7.68 21.98
N ILE A 110 22.76 -9.00 21.81
CA ILE A 110 21.69 -9.62 21.01
C ILE A 110 20.35 -9.60 21.74
N VAL A 111 20.35 -9.94 23.03
CA VAL A 111 19.13 -10.12 23.83
C VAL A 111 18.67 -8.80 24.46
N MET A 112 19.54 -7.79 24.50
CA MET A 112 19.32 -6.47 25.10
C MET A 112 18.93 -6.53 26.59
N ASP A 113 19.19 -7.67 27.24
CA ASP A 113 18.77 -7.98 28.61
C ASP A 113 19.82 -8.87 29.28
N SER A 114 20.52 -8.29 30.27
CA SER A 114 21.57 -8.96 31.04
C SER A 114 21.04 -10.14 31.85
N ALA A 115 19.81 -10.05 32.37
CA ALA A 115 19.21 -11.14 33.13
C ALA A 115 18.94 -12.37 32.26
N LYS A 116 18.53 -12.17 31.00
CA LYS A 116 18.33 -13.29 30.06
C LYS A 116 19.65 -13.90 29.60
N ALA A 117 20.68 -13.09 29.38
CA ALA A 117 22.00 -13.59 29.01
C ALA A 117 22.60 -14.48 30.11
N GLN A 118 22.51 -14.05 31.37
CA GLN A 118 22.91 -14.85 32.52
C GLN A 118 22.09 -16.14 32.66
N ALA A 119 20.76 -16.06 32.50
CA ALA A 119 19.89 -17.23 32.52
C ALA A 119 20.23 -18.24 31.41
N ILE A 120 20.67 -17.80 30.23
CA ILE A 120 21.13 -18.67 29.14
C ILE A 120 22.43 -19.39 29.52
N LEU A 121 23.37 -18.68 30.17
CA LEU A 121 24.63 -19.27 30.64
C LEU A 121 24.39 -20.33 31.73
N GLU A 122 23.55 -20.00 32.70
CA GLU A 122 23.15 -20.94 33.76
C GLU A 122 22.43 -22.15 33.18
N ALA A 123 21.47 -21.93 32.27
CA ALA A 123 20.74 -22.99 31.57
C ALA A 123 21.68 -23.89 30.75
N SER A 124 22.73 -23.32 30.14
CA SER A 124 23.73 -24.13 29.41
C SER A 124 24.46 -25.09 30.35
N ARG A 125 24.84 -24.62 31.56
CA ARG A 125 25.49 -25.45 32.59
C ARG A 125 24.56 -26.53 33.15
N SER A 126 23.27 -26.25 33.30
CA SER A 126 22.27 -27.21 33.78
C SER A 126 21.63 -28.07 32.68
N SER A 127 21.98 -27.86 31.41
CA SER A 127 21.22 -28.42 30.30
C SER A 127 21.37 -29.93 30.17
N MET A 128 20.23 -30.62 30.13
CA MET A 128 20.13 -32.06 29.85
C MET A 128 19.98 -32.39 28.36
N GLY A 129 20.27 -31.43 27.46
CA GLY A 129 20.19 -31.66 26.02
C GLY A 129 21.19 -32.70 25.49
N MET A 130 20.98 -33.18 24.27
CA MET A 130 21.87 -34.15 23.63
C MET A 130 22.98 -33.47 22.84
N ASP A 131 24.15 -34.10 22.77
CA ASP A 131 25.24 -33.60 21.93
C ASP A 131 24.91 -33.78 20.44
N ILE A 132 25.21 -32.75 19.66
CA ILE A 132 24.90 -32.71 18.23
C ILE A 132 26.17 -32.92 17.40
N SER A 133 26.02 -33.54 16.22
CA SER A 133 27.11 -33.67 15.25
C SER A 133 27.51 -32.29 14.70
N PRO A 134 28.81 -32.03 14.46
CA PRO A 134 29.26 -30.78 13.84
C PRO A 134 28.62 -30.51 12.47
N LEU A 135 28.31 -31.56 11.69
CA LEU A 135 27.64 -31.42 10.40
C LEU A 135 26.22 -30.87 10.54
N ASP A 136 25.48 -31.38 11.53
CA ASP A 136 24.11 -30.94 11.80
C ASP A 136 24.11 -29.51 12.35
N LEU A 137 25.11 -29.16 13.16
CA LEU A 137 25.28 -27.80 13.66
C LEU A 137 25.49 -26.79 12.52
N ILE A 138 26.33 -27.11 11.54
CA ILE A 138 26.55 -26.26 10.34
C ILE A 138 25.24 -26.04 9.56
N ASN A 139 24.41 -27.08 9.46
CA ASN A 139 23.11 -27.00 8.79
C ASN A 139 22.13 -26.11 9.56
N ILE A 140 22.06 -26.25 10.89
CA ILE A 140 21.22 -25.41 11.75
C ILE A 140 21.67 -23.95 11.71
N GLU A 141 22.98 -23.70 11.76
CA GLU A 141 23.55 -22.36 11.65
C GLU A 141 23.21 -21.72 10.28
N SER A 142 23.40 -22.49 9.20
CA SER A 142 23.07 -22.05 7.84
C SER A 142 21.59 -21.72 7.69
N PHE A 143 20.71 -22.55 8.26
CA PHE A 143 19.26 -22.32 8.25
C PHE A 143 18.87 -21.10 9.10
N SER A 144 19.44 -20.96 10.29
CA SER A 144 19.23 -19.80 11.17
C SER A 144 19.68 -18.50 10.51
N ARG A 145 20.84 -18.50 9.84
CA ARG A 145 21.32 -17.37 9.03
C ARG A 145 20.34 -17.01 7.91
N ARG A 146 19.76 -18.01 7.24
CA ARG A 146 18.75 -17.77 6.20
C ARG A 146 17.49 -17.12 6.78
N VAL A 147 17.01 -17.57 7.94
CA VAL A 147 15.84 -16.95 8.61
C VAL A 147 16.13 -15.51 9.01
N ILE A 148 17.32 -15.21 9.55
CA ILE A 148 17.74 -13.84 9.87
C ILE A 148 17.74 -12.97 8.60
N SER A 149 18.33 -13.46 7.51
CA SER A 149 18.34 -12.72 6.23
C SER A 149 16.95 -12.45 5.68
N LEU A 150 15.99 -13.37 5.87
CA LEU A 150 14.59 -13.18 5.48
C LEU A 150 13.89 -12.14 6.38
N SER A 151 14.21 -12.12 7.67
CA SER A 151 13.70 -11.12 8.62
C SER A 151 14.17 -9.71 8.25
N ASP A 152 15.45 -9.55 7.88
CA ASP A 152 16.00 -8.27 7.46
C ASP A 152 15.46 -7.86 6.08
N TYR A 153 15.32 -8.81 5.15
CA TYR A 153 14.65 -8.55 3.86
C TYR A 153 13.19 -8.10 4.04
N ARG A 154 12.46 -8.68 5.00
CA ARG A 154 11.09 -8.28 5.33
C ARG A 154 11.03 -6.83 5.82
N LYS A 155 12.00 -6.36 6.61
CA LYS A 155 12.11 -4.94 7.01
C LYS A 155 12.39 -4.03 5.81
N GLY A 156 13.35 -4.39 4.96
CA GLY A 156 13.67 -3.64 3.74
C GLY A 156 12.48 -3.56 2.78
N LEU A 157 11.70 -4.63 2.64
CA LEU A 157 10.49 -4.64 1.82
C LEU A 157 9.39 -3.73 2.40
N GLN A 158 9.26 -3.66 3.72
CA GLN A 158 8.32 -2.76 4.38
C GLN A 158 8.66 -1.28 4.13
N GLU A 159 9.95 -0.92 4.18
CA GLU A 159 10.43 0.42 3.83
C GLU A 159 10.21 0.74 2.34
N TYR A 160 10.47 -0.23 1.46
CA TYR A 160 10.17 -0.11 0.04
C TYR A 160 8.68 0.14 -0.21
N LEU A 161 7.80 -0.65 0.43
CA LEU A 161 6.36 -0.49 0.33
C LEU A 161 5.92 0.91 0.81
N ARG A 162 6.52 1.43 1.89
CA ARG A 162 6.25 2.78 2.40
C ARG A 162 6.60 3.87 1.38
N SER A 163 7.81 3.81 0.82
CA SER A 163 8.27 4.76 -0.20
C SER A 163 7.38 4.72 -1.45
N LYS A 164 7.03 3.51 -1.91
CA LYS A 164 6.15 3.34 -3.09
C LYS A 164 4.72 3.78 -2.84
N MET A 165 4.17 3.52 -1.66
CA MET A 165 2.82 3.96 -1.32
C MET A 165 2.74 5.49 -1.27
N SER A 166 3.75 6.17 -0.71
CA SER A 166 3.82 7.63 -0.71
C SER A 166 3.86 8.24 -2.11
N GLN A 167 4.48 7.55 -3.09
CA GLN A 167 4.51 7.99 -4.49
C GLN A 167 3.20 7.75 -5.24
N VAL A 168 2.50 6.64 -4.96
CA VAL A 168 1.32 6.20 -5.73
C VAL A 168 0.00 6.66 -5.12
N ALA A 169 -0.13 6.60 -3.80
CA ALA A 169 -1.36 6.90 -3.06
C ALA A 169 -1.07 7.55 -1.69
N PRO A 170 -0.57 8.81 -1.67
CA PRO A 170 -0.23 9.50 -0.44
C PRO A 170 -1.46 9.81 0.44
N SER A 171 -2.62 10.12 -0.15
CA SER A 171 -3.81 10.47 0.64
C SER A 171 -4.38 9.26 1.37
N LEU A 172 -4.44 8.11 0.68
CA LEU A 172 -4.87 6.83 1.26
C LEU A 172 -3.89 6.36 2.35
N SER A 173 -2.59 6.55 2.11
CA SER A 173 -1.53 6.25 3.07
C SER A 173 -1.65 7.08 4.35
N ALA A 174 -1.84 8.39 4.23
CA ALA A 174 -2.01 9.29 5.37
C ALA A 174 -3.25 8.94 6.21
N LEU A 175 -4.34 8.54 5.53
CA LEU A 175 -5.62 8.24 6.17
C LEU A 175 -5.62 6.92 6.96
N ILE A 176 -5.16 5.79 6.39
CA ILE A 176 -5.33 4.45 7.02
C ILE A 176 -3.98 3.80 7.37
N GLY A 177 -2.86 4.34 6.86
CA GLY A 177 -1.54 3.73 6.93
C GLY A 177 -1.20 2.90 5.69
N GLU A 178 0.09 2.72 5.46
CA GLU A 178 0.68 2.14 4.24
C GLU A 178 0.25 0.67 4.05
N VAL A 179 0.32 -0.14 5.10
CA VAL A 179 0.09 -1.61 5.03
C VAL A 179 -1.39 -1.92 4.78
N VAL A 180 -2.30 -1.24 5.49
CA VAL A 180 -3.75 -1.43 5.32
C VAL A 180 -4.19 -0.90 3.96
N GLY A 181 -3.66 0.25 3.54
CA GLY A 181 -3.89 0.81 2.20
C GLY A 181 -3.43 -0.15 1.09
N ALA A 182 -2.23 -0.72 1.22
CA ALA A 182 -1.70 -1.71 0.27
C ALA A 182 -2.59 -2.95 0.18
N ARG A 183 -3.07 -3.45 1.32
CA ARG A 183 -3.96 -4.61 1.36
C ARG A 183 -5.31 -4.33 0.68
N LEU A 184 -5.87 -3.13 0.82
CA LEU A 184 -7.07 -2.70 0.10
C LEU A 184 -6.87 -2.66 -1.42
N ILE A 185 -5.73 -2.10 -1.88
CA ILE A 185 -5.39 -2.06 -3.31
C ILE A 185 -5.20 -3.48 -3.85
N SER A 186 -4.51 -4.34 -3.12
CA SER A 186 -4.30 -5.75 -3.49
C SER A 186 -5.60 -6.51 -3.63
N HIS A 187 -6.53 -6.34 -2.69
CA HIS A 187 -7.82 -7.03 -2.75
C HIS A 187 -8.72 -6.51 -3.88
N ALA A 188 -8.59 -5.25 -4.26
CA ALA A 188 -9.28 -4.67 -5.42
C ALA A 188 -8.61 -4.99 -6.77
N GLY A 189 -7.36 -5.47 -6.75
CA GLY A 189 -6.54 -5.81 -7.91
C GLY A 189 -5.92 -4.62 -8.66
N SER A 190 -6.37 -3.39 -8.39
CA SER A 190 -5.77 -2.16 -8.91
C SER A 190 -6.30 -0.96 -8.11
N LEU A 191 -5.50 0.11 -8.03
CA LEU A 191 -5.96 1.38 -7.45
C LEU A 191 -7.15 1.95 -8.25
N THR A 192 -7.20 1.72 -9.56
CA THR A 192 -8.30 2.19 -10.42
C THR A 192 -9.61 1.46 -10.12
N ASN A 193 -9.55 0.15 -9.85
CA ASN A 193 -10.71 -0.63 -9.45
C ASN A 193 -11.19 -0.22 -8.06
N LEU A 194 -10.26 0.02 -7.13
CA LEU A 194 -10.59 0.52 -5.80
C LEU A 194 -11.32 1.87 -5.85
N ALA A 195 -10.91 2.79 -6.72
CA ALA A 195 -11.58 4.09 -6.91
C ALA A 195 -13.00 3.95 -7.49
N LYS A 196 -13.25 2.93 -8.31
CA LYS A 196 -14.58 2.63 -8.88
C LYS A 196 -15.53 1.99 -7.87
N TYR A 197 -15.01 1.28 -6.86
CA TYR A 197 -15.86 0.64 -5.86
C TYR A 197 -16.66 1.67 -5.04
N PRO A 198 -17.93 1.37 -4.70
CA PRO A 198 -18.68 2.19 -3.75
C PRO A 198 -18.17 1.96 -2.33
N ALA A 199 -18.43 2.93 -1.45
CA ALA A 199 -17.96 2.87 -0.06
C ALA A 199 -18.53 1.67 0.73
N SER A 200 -19.73 1.20 0.39
CA SER A 200 -20.33 0.00 1.00
C SER A 200 -19.54 -1.28 0.69
N THR A 201 -19.01 -1.42 -0.53
CA THR A 201 -18.12 -2.52 -0.89
C THR A 201 -16.78 -2.37 -0.19
N VAL A 202 -16.22 -1.15 -0.16
CA VAL A 202 -14.95 -0.87 0.52
C VAL A 202 -15.00 -1.22 2.02
N GLN A 203 -16.14 -0.98 2.67
CA GLN A 203 -16.38 -1.34 4.08
C GLN A 203 -16.20 -2.84 4.39
N ILE A 204 -16.58 -3.71 3.44
CA ILE A 204 -16.64 -5.17 3.64
C ILE A 204 -15.57 -5.95 2.85
N LEU A 205 -14.67 -5.25 2.14
CA LEU A 205 -13.56 -5.85 1.40
C LEU A 205 -12.77 -6.82 2.29
N GLY A 206 -12.54 -8.05 1.81
CA GLY A 206 -11.85 -9.13 2.54
C GLY A 206 -12.71 -9.88 3.56
N ALA A 207 -13.98 -9.51 3.75
CA ALA A 207 -14.95 -10.28 4.52
C ALA A 207 -16.00 -10.97 3.63
N GLU A 208 -15.73 -11.15 2.32
CA GLU A 208 -16.75 -11.65 1.38
C GLU A 208 -17.23 -13.06 1.74
N LYS A 209 -16.33 -13.94 2.20
CA LYS A 209 -16.72 -15.31 2.62
C LYS A 209 -17.76 -15.28 3.75
N ALA A 210 -17.54 -14.41 4.75
CA ALA A 210 -18.47 -14.25 5.86
C ALA A 210 -19.79 -13.60 5.40
N LEU A 211 -19.73 -12.63 4.48
CA LEU A 211 -20.89 -12.00 3.87
C LEU A 211 -21.75 -13.01 3.11
N PHE A 212 -21.16 -13.81 2.22
CA PHE A 212 -21.89 -14.81 1.44
C PHE A 212 -22.48 -15.92 2.31
N ARG A 213 -21.77 -16.32 3.37
CA ARG A 213 -22.31 -17.25 4.36
C ARG A 213 -23.54 -16.67 5.06
N ALA A 214 -23.45 -15.42 5.54
CA ALA A 214 -24.56 -14.74 6.20
C ALA A 214 -25.76 -14.57 5.27
N LEU A 215 -25.52 -14.24 3.99
CA LEU A 215 -26.58 -14.12 3.00
C LEU A 215 -27.30 -15.45 2.77
N LYS A 216 -26.55 -16.56 2.69
CA LYS A 216 -27.09 -17.92 2.51
C LYS A 216 -27.92 -18.37 3.72
N THR A 217 -27.44 -18.09 4.93
CA THR A 217 -28.11 -18.48 6.17
C THR A 217 -29.12 -17.44 6.67
N ARG A 218 -29.35 -16.34 5.93
CA ARG A 218 -30.11 -15.16 6.37
C ARG A 218 -29.71 -14.66 7.77
N GLY A 219 -28.41 -14.75 8.07
CA GLY A 219 -27.82 -14.31 9.33
C GLY A 219 -27.32 -12.86 9.28
N ASN A 220 -26.68 -12.43 10.37
CA ASN A 220 -26.10 -11.09 10.46
C ASN A 220 -24.91 -10.91 9.51
N THR A 221 -24.95 -9.86 8.68
CA THR A 221 -23.87 -9.51 7.77
C THR A 221 -22.68 -8.88 8.50
N PRO A 222 -21.44 -9.11 8.03
CA PRO A 222 -20.25 -8.48 8.61
C PRO A 222 -20.29 -6.96 8.40
N LYS A 223 -19.87 -6.21 9.43
CA LYS A 223 -19.87 -4.74 9.43
C LYS A 223 -18.53 -4.13 9.01
N TYR A 224 -17.48 -4.94 8.89
CA TYR A 224 -16.12 -4.52 8.59
C TYR A 224 -15.35 -5.68 7.95
N GLY A 225 -14.41 -5.35 7.07
CA GLY A 225 -13.42 -6.27 6.51
C GLY A 225 -11.99 -5.84 6.84
N LEU A 226 -11.15 -5.67 5.83
CA LEU A 226 -9.74 -5.29 5.98
C LEU A 226 -9.51 -3.97 6.72
N ILE A 227 -10.47 -3.03 6.62
CA ILE A 227 -10.41 -1.73 7.29
C ILE A 227 -10.45 -1.87 8.83
N PHE A 228 -10.90 -3.01 9.36
CA PHE A 228 -10.91 -3.28 10.81
C PHE A 228 -9.53 -3.17 11.45
N HIS A 229 -8.46 -3.46 10.71
CA HIS A 229 -7.09 -3.35 11.19
C HIS A 229 -6.56 -1.91 11.28
N SER A 230 -7.37 -0.91 10.91
CA SER A 230 -7.04 0.49 11.14
C SER A 230 -7.06 0.84 12.62
N THR A 231 -6.14 1.73 13.02
CA THR A 231 -6.01 2.21 14.40
C THR A 231 -7.29 2.89 14.91
N PHE A 232 -8.02 3.60 14.04
CA PHE A 232 -9.28 4.28 14.38
C PHE A 232 -10.37 3.32 14.84
N ILE A 233 -10.51 2.16 14.19
CA ILE A 233 -11.53 1.16 14.56
C ILE A 233 -11.10 0.39 15.81
N GLY A 234 -9.79 0.19 16.01
CA GLY A 234 -9.23 -0.39 17.22
C GLY A 234 -9.56 0.41 18.49
N ARG A 235 -9.46 1.74 18.43
CA ARG A 235 -9.74 2.66 19.54
C ARG A 235 -11.24 2.82 19.85
N ALA A 236 -12.09 2.64 18.85
CA ALA A 236 -13.53 2.85 19.01
C ALA A 236 -14.23 1.84 19.94
N ALA A 237 -15.19 2.32 20.73
CA ALA A 237 -16.06 1.46 21.54
C ALA A 237 -16.86 0.46 20.67
N ALA A 238 -17.06 -0.76 21.18
CA ALA A 238 -17.67 -1.88 20.43
C ALA A 238 -19.01 -1.53 19.75
N LYS A 239 -19.86 -0.73 20.41
CA LYS A 239 -21.15 -0.26 19.87
C LYS A 239 -20.99 0.65 18.64
N ASN A 240 -19.93 1.45 18.61
CA ASN A 240 -19.69 2.48 17.59
C ASN A 240 -18.81 2.00 16.43
N LYS A 241 -18.11 0.85 16.57
CA LYS A 241 -17.22 0.29 15.54
C LYS A 241 -17.86 0.20 14.15
N GLY A 242 -19.12 -0.22 14.06
CA GLY A 242 -19.83 -0.33 12.77
C GLY A 242 -20.13 1.03 12.12
N ARG A 243 -20.41 2.07 12.93
CA ARG A 243 -20.69 3.43 12.45
C ARG A 243 -19.40 4.10 11.96
N ILE A 244 -18.32 3.94 12.72
CA ILE A 244 -16.99 4.46 12.36
C ILE A 244 -16.43 3.74 11.14
N SER A 245 -16.58 2.41 11.05
CA SER A 245 -16.19 1.64 9.86
C SER A 245 -16.81 2.19 8.57
N ARG A 246 -18.12 2.48 8.60
CA ARG A 246 -18.81 3.10 7.45
C ARG A 246 -18.29 4.51 7.15
N TYR A 247 -18.07 5.32 8.18
CA TYR A 247 -17.54 6.68 8.02
C TYR A 247 -16.14 6.65 7.40
N LEU A 248 -15.26 5.81 7.93
CA LEU A 248 -13.91 5.61 7.43
C LEU A 248 -13.93 5.10 5.99
N ALA A 249 -14.75 4.10 5.65
CA ALA A 249 -14.89 3.60 4.28
C ALA A 249 -15.28 4.71 3.29
N ASN A 250 -16.21 5.61 3.66
CA ASN A 250 -16.56 6.76 2.82
C ASN A 250 -15.34 7.67 2.58
N LYS A 251 -14.53 7.94 3.61
CA LYS A 251 -13.32 8.76 3.50
C LYS A 251 -12.24 8.08 2.67
N CYS A 252 -12.08 6.77 2.84
CA CYS A 252 -11.15 5.96 2.05
C CYS A 252 -11.50 5.99 0.57
N THR A 253 -12.79 5.88 0.21
CA THR A 253 -13.23 5.96 -1.18
C THR A 253 -13.00 7.36 -1.79
N ILE A 254 -13.11 8.43 -1.00
CA ILE A 254 -12.79 9.78 -1.46
C ILE A 254 -11.27 9.89 -1.68
N ALA A 255 -10.47 9.49 -0.71
CA ALA A 255 -9.01 9.52 -0.79
C ALA A 255 -8.48 8.69 -1.97
N SER A 256 -9.00 7.47 -2.18
CA SER A 256 -8.59 6.61 -3.29
C SER A 256 -8.92 7.19 -4.67
N ARG A 257 -10.04 7.94 -4.78
CA ARG A 257 -10.40 8.66 -6.01
C ARG A 257 -9.49 9.85 -6.25
N ILE A 258 -9.15 10.60 -5.21
CA ILE A 258 -8.22 11.73 -5.31
C ILE A 258 -6.85 11.22 -5.79
N ASP A 259 -6.31 10.20 -5.11
CA ASP A 259 -5.03 9.58 -5.49
C ASP A 259 -5.08 8.97 -6.91
N CYS A 260 -6.24 8.45 -7.32
CA CYS A 260 -6.41 7.87 -8.64
C CYS A 260 -6.60 8.92 -9.78
N PHE A 261 -7.06 10.14 -9.50
CA PHE A 261 -7.41 11.08 -10.59
C PHE A 261 -6.67 12.42 -10.50
N SER A 262 -5.90 12.69 -9.44
CA SER A 262 -5.20 13.98 -9.24
C SER A 262 -4.22 14.32 -10.38
N GLY A 263 -3.43 13.36 -10.86
CA GLY A 263 -2.48 13.58 -11.97
C GLY A 263 -3.10 13.61 -13.38
N MET A 264 -4.41 13.38 -13.54
CA MET A 264 -5.08 13.39 -14.85
C MET A 264 -5.72 14.75 -15.15
N ALA A 265 -6.04 15.54 -14.11
CA ALA A 265 -6.91 16.71 -14.22
C ALA A 265 -6.27 17.93 -14.92
N ARG A 266 -4.94 17.97 -15.11
CA ARG A 266 -4.24 19.11 -15.73
C ARG A 266 -3.82 18.93 -17.18
N VAL A 267 -4.01 17.75 -17.77
CA VAL A 267 -3.60 17.46 -19.16
C VAL A 267 -4.68 17.82 -20.20
N GLY A 268 -5.71 18.58 -19.81
CA GLY A 268 -6.85 18.92 -20.67
C GLY A 268 -6.87 20.31 -21.30
N THR A 269 -6.01 21.25 -20.90
CA THR A 269 -5.92 22.56 -21.59
C THR A 269 -4.77 22.52 -22.58
N VAL A 270 -5.03 21.94 -23.76
CA VAL A 270 -4.21 22.22 -24.95
C VAL A 270 -4.48 23.68 -25.35
N THR A 271 -3.79 24.62 -24.72
CA THR A 271 -3.57 25.97 -25.27
C THR A 271 -2.64 25.81 -26.47
N GLY A 272 -3.22 25.53 -27.64
CA GLY A 272 -2.44 25.22 -28.82
C GLY A 272 -3.26 25.03 -30.09
N TRP A 273 -4.33 25.79 -30.26
CA TRP A 273 -5.04 25.93 -31.55
C TRP A 273 -5.35 27.41 -31.77
N ALA A 274 -4.30 28.19 -31.97
CA ALA A 274 -4.38 29.52 -32.56
C ALA A 274 -3.25 29.64 -33.58
N GLN A 275 -3.41 28.97 -34.71
CA GLN A 275 -3.05 29.45 -36.06
C GLN A 275 -3.35 28.36 -37.10
N GLY A 276 -4.24 28.71 -38.04
CA GLY A 276 -4.26 28.17 -39.41
C GLY A 276 -5.00 26.85 -39.65
N GLY A 277 -6.12 26.92 -40.38
CA GLY A 277 -6.63 25.80 -41.18
C GLY A 277 -8.12 25.53 -41.02
N HIS A 278 -8.91 26.07 -41.96
CA HIS A 278 -10.28 25.60 -42.24
C HIS A 278 -10.32 24.08 -42.37
N PHE A 279 -11.16 23.40 -41.58
CA PHE A 279 -11.92 22.23 -42.02
C PHE A 279 -13.16 22.08 -41.14
N GLY A 280 -14.33 22.05 -41.78
CA GLY A 280 -15.64 22.06 -41.14
C GLY A 280 -16.06 20.73 -40.54
N GLY A 281 -17.02 20.82 -39.63
CA GLY A 281 -17.95 19.75 -39.28
C GLY A 281 -17.41 18.70 -38.31
N ILE A 282 -17.79 18.81 -37.04
CA ILE A 282 -18.45 17.79 -36.20
C ILE A 282 -18.57 18.42 -34.81
N GLN A 283 -19.71 19.06 -34.59
CA GLN A 283 -20.09 19.69 -33.33
C GLN A 283 -20.86 18.64 -32.52
N GLY A 284 -20.31 18.22 -31.38
CA GLY A 284 -21.04 17.45 -30.38
C GLY A 284 -20.27 16.25 -29.84
N ARG A 285 -19.68 16.41 -28.63
CA ARG A 285 -19.53 15.38 -27.57
C ARG A 285 -18.48 15.70 -26.48
N SER A 286 -18.29 16.97 -26.07
CA SER A 286 -17.47 17.29 -24.89
C SER A 286 -18.27 17.81 -23.67
N ALA A 287 -19.58 18.00 -23.78
CA ALA A 287 -20.38 18.72 -22.79
C ALA A 287 -21.01 17.88 -21.66
N VAL A 288 -20.48 16.69 -21.31
CA VAL A 288 -21.15 15.80 -20.33
C VAL A 288 -20.43 15.70 -18.97
N MET A 289 -19.18 16.15 -18.83
CA MET A 289 -18.47 16.03 -17.53
C MET A 289 -18.38 17.33 -16.72
N GLY A 290 -18.51 18.50 -17.36
CA GLY A 290 -18.44 19.80 -16.68
C GLY A 290 -19.73 20.21 -15.95
N THR A 291 -20.87 19.58 -16.28
CA THR A 291 -22.20 20.01 -15.83
C THR A 291 -22.68 19.29 -14.57
N PHE A 292 -21.96 18.28 -14.08
CA PHE A 292 -22.36 17.51 -12.88
C PHE A 292 -21.77 18.03 -11.57
N PHE A 293 -20.68 18.80 -11.60
CA PHE A 293 -20.04 19.31 -10.37
C PHE A 293 -20.49 20.72 -9.98
N VAL A 294 -21.05 21.48 -10.92
CA VAL A 294 -21.39 22.91 -10.72
C VAL A 294 -22.89 23.13 -10.45
N ASN A 295 -23.78 22.24 -10.88
CA ASN A 295 -25.23 22.46 -10.75
C ASN A 295 -25.87 22.03 -9.41
N SER A 296 -25.08 21.68 -8.39
CA SER A 296 -25.62 21.33 -7.06
C SER A 296 -25.51 22.44 -6.01
N ILE A 297 -24.98 23.63 -6.36
CA ILE A 297 -24.81 24.74 -5.39
C ILE A 297 -25.19 26.10 -6.04
N SER A 298 -26.49 26.44 -5.97
CA SER A 298 -27.07 27.80 -5.80
C SER A 298 -26.96 28.88 -6.93
N PRO A 299 -27.77 29.97 -6.87
CA PRO A 299 -28.48 30.54 -8.01
C PRO A 299 -27.81 31.71 -8.74
N ARG A 300 -28.38 32.00 -9.93
CA ARG A 300 -28.10 33.08 -10.90
C ARG A 300 -27.75 34.44 -10.27
N VAL A 301 -26.65 35.03 -10.73
CA VAL A 301 -26.46 36.49 -10.83
C VAL A 301 -25.70 36.78 -12.14
N ASN A 302 -26.28 37.66 -12.97
CA ASN A 302 -25.72 38.17 -14.22
C ASN A 302 -24.70 39.30 -13.93
N GLY A 303 -23.61 39.39 -14.71
CA GLY A 303 -22.72 40.56 -14.70
C GLY A 303 -21.39 40.37 -15.43
N ASP A 304 -21.37 40.87 -16.67
CA ASP A 304 -20.27 41.34 -17.55
C ASP A 304 -18.83 40.84 -17.39
N SER A 305 -18.36 40.14 -18.43
CA SER A 305 -17.00 39.65 -18.62
C SER A 305 -16.36 40.25 -19.88
N SER A 306 -15.57 41.32 -19.73
CA SER A 306 -14.74 41.82 -20.85
C SER A 306 -13.43 42.53 -20.45
N GLY A 307 -13.00 42.50 -19.18
CA GLY A 307 -11.82 43.27 -18.72
C GLY A 307 -10.58 42.49 -18.26
N LEU A 308 -10.67 41.19 -17.93
CA LEU A 308 -9.61 40.50 -17.17
C LEU A 308 -8.70 39.57 -17.99
N SER A 309 -8.94 39.40 -19.28
CA SER A 309 -8.26 38.38 -20.09
C SER A 309 -6.84 38.76 -20.55
N ARG A 310 -6.41 40.03 -20.40
CA ARG A 310 -5.11 40.51 -20.91
C ARG A 310 -3.99 40.62 -19.87
N ALA A 311 -4.28 40.56 -18.57
CA ALA A 311 -3.26 40.76 -17.52
C ALA A 311 -2.57 39.46 -17.05
N TRP A 312 -3.09 38.29 -17.42
CA TRP A 312 -2.64 36.99 -16.87
C TRP A 312 -1.61 36.25 -17.73
N GLY A 313 -1.28 36.75 -18.92
CA GLY A 313 -0.47 36.04 -19.91
C GLY A 313 1.06 36.17 -19.79
N VAL A 314 1.59 37.05 -18.92
CA VAL A 314 3.02 37.43 -18.97
C VAL A 314 3.85 36.89 -17.78
N LEU A 315 3.22 36.32 -16.75
CA LEU A 315 3.91 35.96 -15.50
C LEU A 315 4.14 34.45 -15.26
N TRP A 316 3.78 33.58 -16.21
CA TRP A 316 3.92 32.12 -16.03
C TRP A 316 4.83 31.47 -17.08
N GLY A 317 5.97 32.10 -17.35
CA GLY A 317 7.08 31.51 -18.09
C GLY A 317 8.14 30.97 -17.14
N GLY A 318 8.05 29.67 -16.80
CA GLY A 318 9.17 28.96 -16.17
C GLY A 318 8.87 28.43 -14.77
N LEU A 319 8.26 27.25 -14.70
CA LEU A 319 8.50 26.27 -13.64
C LEU A 319 7.93 24.93 -14.13
N GLY A 320 8.83 24.00 -14.48
CA GLY A 320 8.47 22.61 -14.66
C GLY A 320 8.02 22.06 -13.31
N VAL A 321 6.72 22.10 -13.05
CA VAL A 321 6.15 21.56 -11.81
C VAL A 321 6.18 20.03 -11.93
N GLN A 322 7.11 19.43 -11.20
CA GLN A 322 7.03 18.02 -10.84
C GLN A 322 5.79 17.88 -9.93
N GLU A 323 4.66 17.45 -10.49
CA GLU A 323 3.40 17.32 -9.75
C GLU A 323 3.52 16.18 -8.72
N VAL A 324 3.94 16.53 -7.50
CA VAL A 324 3.95 15.60 -6.36
C VAL A 324 2.50 15.45 -5.89
N PRO A 325 1.95 14.22 -5.80
CA PRO A 325 0.64 14.02 -5.22
C PRO A 325 0.68 14.46 -3.75
N THR A 326 -0.15 15.44 -3.38
CA THR A 326 -0.11 16.10 -2.07
C THR A 326 -0.83 15.27 -1.01
N SER A 327 -0.16 14.98 0.12
CA SER A 327 -0.74 14.28 1.27
C SER A 327 -1.81 15.09 2.01
N VAL A 328 -1.87 16.41 1.77
CA VAL A 328 -2.71 17.38 2.47
C VAL A 328 -4.18 16.94 2.56
N PHE A 329 -4.74 16.42 1.46
CA PHE A 329 -6.11 15.89 1.47
C PHE A 329 -6.27 14.69 2.41
N GLY A 330 -5.30 13.78 2.42
CA GLY A 330 -5.28 12.64 3.33
C GLY A 330 -5.18 13.04 4.79
N ASP A 331 -4.30 13.99 5.10
CA ASP A 331 -4.08 14.52 6.45
C ASP A 331 -5.35 15.21 6.98
N LYS A 332 -6.00 16.02 6.15
CA LYS A 332 -7.28 16.67 6.51
C LYS A 332 -8.44 15.69 6.65
N LEU A 333 -8.50 14.66 5.82
CA LEU A 333 -9.49 13.58 5.98
C LEU A 333 -9.23 12.76 7.26
N ARG A 334 -7.96 12.62 7.67
CA ARG A 334 -7.57 11.96 8.91
C ARG A 334 -8.00 12.76 10.13
N GLU A 335 -7.70 14.06 10.19
CA GLU A 335 -8.18 14.98 11.23
C GLU A 335 -9.70 14.84 11.42
N GLN A 336 -10.45 14.79 10.32
CA GLN A 336 -11.90 14.67 10.37
C GLN A 336 -12.39 13.32 10.93
N VAL A 337 -11.65 12.23 10.71
CA VAL A 337 -11.95 10.91 11.32
C VAL A 337 -11.63 10.94 12.81
N GLU A 338 -10.57 11.65 13.22
CA GLU A 338 -10.21 11.85 14.63
C GLU A 338 -11.27 12.69 15.37
N GLU A 339 -11.72 13.79 14.78
CA GLU A 339 -12.87 14.56 15.29
C GLU A 339 -14.13 13.70 15.40
N ARG A 340 -14.36 12.81 14.43
CA ARG A 340 -15.50 11.90 14.47
C ARG A 340 -15.39 10.88 15.60
N LEU A 341 -14.17 10.45 15.95
CA LEU A 341 -13.92 9.60 17.11
C LEU A 341 -14.21 10.37 18.39
N ALA A 342 -13.67 11.60 18.50
CA ALA A 342 -13.88 12.48 19.64
C ALA A 342 -15.37 12.81 19.85
N PHE A 343 -16.15 13.02 18.79
CA PHE A 343 -17.61 13.20 18.88
C PHE A 343 -18.32 12.09 19.66
N TYR A 344 -17.85 10.84 19.58
CA TYR A 344 -18.46 9.73 20.33
C TYR A 344 -18.09 9.73 21.82
N GLU A 345 -17.09 10.51 22.23
CA GLU A 345 -16.63 10.68 23.61
C GLU A 345 -17.13 12.01 24.20
N THR A 346 -16.98 13.12 23.48
CA THR A 346 -17.26 14.49 23.94
C THR A 346 -18.60 15.05 23.47
N GLY A 347 -19.18 14.50 22.39
CA GLY A 347 -20.43 14.99 21.81
C GLY A 347 -20.30 16.19 20.86
N GLU A 348 -19.09 16.70 20.62
CA GLU A 348 -18.84 17.84 19.71
C GLU A 348 -18.95 17.45 18.23
N PRO A 349 -19.79 18.13 17.42
CA PRO A 349 -20.02 17.74 16.03
C PRO A 349 -18.75 17.97 15.19
N PRO A 350 -18.35 16.99 14.36
CA PRO A 350 -17.17 17.12 13.50
C PRO A 350 -17.41 18.13 12.36
N ARG A 351 -16.33 18.71 11.84
CA ARG A 351 -16.37 19.67 10.71
C ARG A 351 -17.04 19.06 9.48
N LYS A 352 -17.68 19.90 8.65
CA LYS A 352 -18.34 19.43 7.41
C LYS A 352 -17.28 19.13 6.35
N ASN A 353 -17.56 18.14 5.50
CA ASN A 353 -16.65 17.76 4.40
C ASN A 353 -16.29 18.95 3.49
N LEU A 354 -17.24 19.87 3.26
CA LEU A 354 -17.01 21.03 2.40
C LEU A 354 -15.96 21.99 2.96
N GLU A 355 -15.92 22.17 4.28
CA GLU A 355 -14.97 23.05 4.95
C GLU A 355 -13.57 22.43 4.92
N VAL A 356 -13.48 21.15 5.31
CA VAL A 356 -12.23 20.38 5.30
C VAL A 356 -11.60 20.31 3.90
N MET A 357 -12.43 20.12 2.86
CA MET A 357 -11.93 20.08 1.49
C MET A 357 -11.54 21.47 0.96
N LYS A 358 -12.15 22.56 1.44
CA LYS A 358 -11.72 23.93 1.11
C LYS A 358 -10.38 24.25 1.75
N GLU A 359 -10.20 23.88 3.02
CA GLU A 359 -8.92 24.04 3.73
C GLU A 359 -7.79 23.25 3.06
N ALA A 360 -8.08 22.09 2.47
CA ALA A 360 -7.09 21.26 1.80
C ALA A 360 -6.68 21.76 0.39
N VAL A 361 -7.44 22.70 -0.20
CA VAL A 361 -7.16 23.27 -1.54
C VAL A 361 -6.30 24.54 -1.44
N VAL A 362 -6.24 25.17 -0.27
CA VAL A 362 -5.36 26.30 0.06
C VAL A 362 -3.95 25.79 0.31
#